data_AF-A0A022IY47-F1
#
_entry.id   AF-A0A022IY47-F1
#
_cell.length_a   1.000
_cell.length_b   1.000
_cell.length_c   1.000
_cell.angle_alpha   90.00
_cell.angle_beta   90.00
_cell.angle_gamma   90.00
#
_symmetry.space_group_name_H-M   'P 1'
#
loop_
_entity.id
_entity.type
_entity.pdbx_description
1 polymer ?
#
loop_
_entity_poly.entity_id
_entity_poly.type
_entity_poly.pdbx_seq_one_letter_code
_entity_poly.pdbx_strand_id
1 'polypeptide(L)'
;MAMKSDTSKTIFPAYKVKTYGGIPVAFIGLTLKATPSIVSAAGIKDVEFRDEADTVNALIPELQKQGIEAIVVVVHEGAAPSTKLNQKTCDGLSGPILGILDRLNPAVDIVVSGHTHQSYICDYATKNPAKPFLLTSAANTARLLPILRWSWMVKLAISLKRMLNKFRFKVRPILRVQPL
;
A
#
# COMPACT_ATOMS: atom_id res chain seq x y z
N MET A 1 -13.54 4.36 -0.77
CA MET A 1 -14.96 4.76 -0.61
C MET A 1 -15.44 5.44 -1.88
N ALA A 2 -16.65 5.11 -2.33
CA ALA A 2 -17.26 5.74 -3.49
C ALA A 2 -18.73 6.07 -3.22
N MET A 3 -19.32 6.90 -4.07
CA MET A 3 -20.76 7.21 -4.00
C MET A 3 -21.58 6.00 -4.46
N LYS A 4 -22.69 5.70 -3.77
CA LYS A 4 -23.64 4.67 -4.22
C LYS A 4 -24.36 5.06 -5.51
N SER A 5 -24.61 6.36 -5.70
CA SER A 5 -25.27 6.90 -6.91
C SER A 5 -24.38 6.85 -8.15
N ASP A 6 -23.06 6.85 -7.96
CA ASP A 6 -22.08 6.75 -9.04
C ASP A 6 -20.78 6.14 -8.49
N THR A 7 -20.59 4.87 -8.78
CA THR A 7 -19.43 4.11 -8.32
C THR A 7 -18.14 4.56 -9.02
N SER A 8 -18.18 5.33 -10.10
CA SER A 8 -16.95 5.92 -10.65
C SER A 8 -16.39 7.05 -9.78
N LYS A 9 -17.23 7.65 -8.91
CA LYS A 9 -16.89 8.82 -8.11
C LYS A 9 -16.49 8.46 -6.68
N THR A 10 -15.24 8.72 -6.33
CA THR A 10 -14.77 8.66 -4.94
C THR A 10 -15.14 9.93 -4.17
N ILE A 11 -15.35 9.80 -2.85
CA ILE A 11 -15.68 10.95 -1.99
C ILE A 11 -14.45 11.79 -1.61
N PHE A 12 -13.26 11.20 -1.70
CA PHE A 12 -11.96 11.84 -1.49
C PHE A 12 -11.02 11.45 -2.63
N PRO A 13 -9.92 12.20 -2.86
CA PRO A 13 -8.87 11.77 -3.76
C PRO A 13 -8.36 10.37 -3.37
N ALA A 14 -8.23 9.47 -4.36
CA ALA A 14 -7.80 8.09 -4.11
C ALA A 14 -6.35 7.99 -3.60
N TYR A 15 -5.50 8.93 -4.03
CA TYR A 15 -4.12 9.02 -3.60
C TYR A 15 -3.62 10.47 -3.64
N LYS A 16 -2.49 10.71 -2.96
CA LYS A 16 -1.72 11.96 -3.07
C LYS A 16 -0.28 11.63 -3.41
N VAL A 17 0.29 12.36 -4.37
CA VAL A 17 1.72 12.25 -4.70
C VAL A 17 2.49 13.39 -4.06
N LYS A 18 3.63 13.08 -3.46
CA LYS A 18 4.57 14.07 -2.92
C LYS A 18 5.99 13.71 -3.29
N THR A 19 6.78 14.71 -3.68
CA THR A 19 8.16 14.53 -4.12
C THR A 19 9.13 14.76 -2.97
N TYR A 20 10.06 13.83 -2.77
CA TYR A 20 11.12 13.91 -1.77
C TYR A 20 12.47 13.70 -2.45
N GLY A 21 13.33 14.72 -2.46
CA GLY A 21 14.65 14.64 -3.12
C GLY A 21 14.57 14.20 -4.59
N GLY A 22 13.56 14.69 -5.32
CA GLY A 22 13.32 14.32 -6.73
C GLY A 22 12.63 12.98 -6.96
N ILE A 23 12.29 12.23 -5.91
CA ILE A 23 11.57 10.95 -6.01
C ILE A 23 10.09 11.19 -5.72
N PRO A 24 9.17 10.97 -6.68
CA PRO A 24 7.73 11.02 -6.42
C PRO A 24 7.31 9.80 -5.60
N VAL A 25 6.55 10.05 -4.53
CA VAL A 25 6.00 9.03 -3.62
C VAL A 25 4.49 9.15 -3.59
N ALA A 26 3.79 8.06 -3.93
CA ALA A 26 2.34 7.98 -3.84
C ALA A 26 1.90 7.49 -2.46
N PHE A 27 0.91 8.17 -1.89
CA PHE A 27 0.23 7.79 -0.68
C PHE A 27 -1.21 7.43 -1.03
N ILE A 28 -1.56 6.15 -0.90
CA ILE A 28 -2.91 5.63 -1.16
C ILE A 28 -3.63 5.48 0.18
N GLY A 29 -4.73 6.21 0.35
CA GLY A 29 -5.50 6.23 1.59
C GLY A 29 -6.71 5.29 1.54
N LEU A 30 -6.87 4.44 2.56
CA LEU A 30 -7.95 3.46 2.63
C LEU A 30 -8.62 3.47 4.00
N THR A 31 -9.93 3.30 3.98
CA THR A 31 -10.75 2.95 5.14
C THR A 31 -11.12 1.48 5.08
N LEU A 32 -11.57 0.94 6.21
CA LEU A 32 -12.01 -0.45 6.34
C LEU A 32 -13.28 -0.74 5.53
N LYS A 33 -13.31 -1.86 4.80
CA LYS A 33 -14.51 -2.37 4.11
C LYS A 33 -15.66 -2.64 5.08
N ALA A 34 -15.33 -3.09 6.29
CA ALA A 34 -16.27 -3.37 7.36
C ALA A 34 -16.77 -2.11 8.10
N THR A 35 -16.38 -0.89 7.71
CA THR A 35 -16.91 0.34 8.34
C THR A 35 -18.44 0.36 8.52
N PRO A 36 -19.27 -0.13 7.57
CA PRO A 36 -20.72 -0.14 7.76
C PRO A 36 -21.24 -0.91 8.97
N SER A 37 -20.48 -1.85 9.55
CA SER A 37 -20.89 -2.58 10.75
C SER A 37 -20.49 -1.89 12.05
N ILE A 38 -19.70 -0.81 12.01
CA ILE A 38 -19.11 -0.16 13.20
C ILE A 38 -19.39 1.34 13.30
N VAL A 39 -20.16 1.91 12.37
CA VAL A 39 -20.57 3.32 12.39
C VAL A 39 -22.07 3.47 12.18
N SER A 40 -22.60 4.66 12.48
CA SER A 40 -24.02 4.97 12.24
C SER A 40 -24.35 4.94 10.75
N ALA A 41 -25.38 4.18 10.39
CA ALA A 41 -25.87 4.06 9.02
C ALA A 41 -26.24 5.42 8.40
N ALA A 42 -26.74 6.37 9.20
CA ALA A 42 -27.09 7.71 8.73
C ALA A 42 -25.88 8.46 8.16
N GLY A 43 -24.69 8.28 8.76
CA GLY A 43 -23.45 8.95 8.33
C GLY A 43 -22.82 8.37 7.07
N ILE A 44 -23.27 7.19 6.62
CA ILE A 44 -22.70 6.47 5.47
C ILE A 44 -23.77 6.05 4.44
N LYS A 45 -24.97 6.63 4.54
CA LYS A 45 -26.12 6.21 3.73
C LYS A 45 -25.85 6.28 2.21
N ASP A 46 -25.02 7.22 1.77
CA ASP A 46 -24.75 7.51 0.35
C ASP A 46 -23.42 6.94 -0.17
N VAL A 47 -22.65 6.27 0.69
CA VAL A 47 -21.30 5.79 0.34
C VAL A 47 -21.17 4.28 0.45
N GLU A 48 -20.37 3.70 -0.43
CA GLU A 48 -19.95 2.31 -0.37
C GLU A 48 -18.47 2.17 0.00
N PHE A 49 -18.16 1.09 0.71
CA PHE A 49 -16.81 0.74 1.14
C PHE A 49 -16.34 -0.45 0.32
N ARG A 50 -15.20 -0.27 -0.35
CA ARG A 50 -14.63 -1.26 -1.27
C ARG A 50 -13.55 -2.06 -0.57
N ASP A 51 -13.24 -3.21 -1.16
CA ASP A 51 -12.09 -4.02 -0.76
C ASP A 51 -10.79 -3.22 -0.90
N GLU A 52 -9.99 -3.27 0.15
CA GLU A 52 -8.77 -2.49 0.31
C GLU A 52 -7.71 -2.93 -0.68
N ALA A 53 -7.50 -4.24 -0.83
CA ALA A 53 -6.48 -4.79 -1.70
C ALA A 53 -6.84 -4.54 -3.17
N ASP A 54 -8.11 -4.78 -3.55
CA ASP A 54 -8.55 -4.54 -4.93
C ASP A 54 -8.44 -3.06 -5.31
N THR A 55 -8.79 -2.16 -4.38
CA THR A 55 -8.68 -0.70 -4.59
C THR A 55 -7.23 -0.29 -4.81
N VAL A 56 -6.28 -0.77 -4.00
CA VAL A 56 -4.84 -0.47 -4.19
C VAL A 56 -4.34 -1.05 -5.50
N ASN A 57 -4.65 -2.31 -5.76
CA ASN A 57 -4.14 -3.03 -6.93
C ASN A 57 -4.59 -2.37 -8.24
N ALA A 58 -5.80 -1.81 -8.28
CA ALA A 58 -6.32 -1.08 -9.43
C ALA A 58 -5.57 0.23 -9.73
N LEU A 59 -5.02 0.90 -8.71
CA LEU A 59 -4.32 2.19 -8.85
C LEU A 59 -2.86 2.03 -9.31
N ILE A 60 -2.24 0.89 -9.03
CA ILE A 60 -0.81 0.67 -9.29
C ILE A 60 -0.42 0.83 -10.76
N PRO A 61 -1.14 0.26 -11.75
CA PRO A 61 -0.80 0.46 -13.16
C PRO A 61 -0.84 1.93 -13.58
N GLU A 62 -1.75 2.73 -13.03
CA GLU A 62 -1.85 4.16 -13.30
C GLU A 62 -0.64 4.92 -12.73
N LEU A 63 -0.28 4.66 -11.48
CA LEU A 63 0.89 5.27 -10.82
C LEU A 63 2.18 4.93 -11.55
N GLN A 64 2.35 3.68 -11.98
CA GLN A 64 3.52 3.23 -12.72
C GLN A 64 3.61 3.86 -14.13
N LYS A 65 2.48 4.06 -14.82
CA LYS A 65 2.44 4.81 -16.08
C LYS A 65 2.92 6.26 -15.92
N GLN A 66 2.69 6.85 -14.75
CA GLN A 66 3.21 8.18 -14.39
C GLN A 66 4.70 8.14 -13.95
N GLY A 67 5.33 6.97 -13.91
CA GLY A 67 6.72 6.78 -13.47
C GLY A 67 6.90 6.80 -11.95
N ILE A 68 5.82 6.63 -11.19
CA ILE A 68 5.83 6.57 -9.73
C ILE A 68 5.99 5.12 -9.31
N GLU A 69 7.13 4.81 -8.68
CA GLU A 69 7.48 3.46 -8.24
C GLU A 69 7.54 3.33 -6.72
N ALA A 70 7.49 4.46 -5.99
CA ALA A 70 7.50 4.48 -4.54
C ALA A 70 6.07 4.64 -4.02
N ILE A 71 5.53 3.58 -3.43
CA ILE A 71 4.10 3.45 -3.09
C ILE A 71 3.94 3.13 -1.60
N VAL A 72 3.27 4.02 -0.89
CA VAL A 72 2.90 3.89 0.51
C VAL A 72 1.39 3.74 0.62
N VAL A 73 0.94 2.65 1.22
CA VAL A 73 -0.47 2.45 1.58
C VAL A 73 -0.68 2.91 3.01
N VAL A 74 -1.71 3.73 3.23
CA VAL A 74 -2.16 4.15 4.55
C VAL A 74 -3.56 3.60 4.75
N VAL A 75 -3.67 2.52 5.53
CA VAL A 75 -4.91 1.76 5.71
C VAL A 75 -5.38 1.83 7.15
N HIS A 76 -6.66 2.14 7.34
CA HIS A 76 -7.30 2.06 8.65
C HIS A 76 -7.82 0.63 8.92
N GLU A 77 -6.88 -0.29 9.04
CA GLU A 77 -7.06 -1.67 9.51
C GLU A 77 -5.73 -2.06 10.19
N GLY A 78 -5.70 -3.09 11.03
CA GLY A 78 -4.51 -3.48 11.77
C GLY A 78 -4.47 -4.93 12.22
N ALA A 79 -3.30 -5.31 12.71
CA ALA A 79 -3.06 -6.61 13.33
C ALA A 79 -3.11 -6.51 14.86
N ALA A 80 -3.34 -7.65 15.50
CA ALA A 80 -3.10 -7.90 16.91
C ALA A 80 -1.85 -8.77 17.06
N PRO A 81 -0.79 -8.32 17.77
CA PRO A 81 0.40 -9.12 18.06
C PRO A 81 0.16 -10.09 19.23
N SER A 82 0.85 -11.23 19.23
CA SER A 82 0.85 -12.16 20.37
C SER A 82 1.82 -11.73 21.49
N THR A 83 2.80 -10.89 21.17
CA THR A 83 3.84 -10.40 22.08
C THR A 83 3.56 -8.99 22.60
N LYS A 84 4.30 -8.56 23.63
CA LYS A 84 4.26 -7.18 24.13
C LYS A 84 4.65 -6.16 23.04
N LEU A 85 4.18 -4.92 23.20
CA LEU A 85 4.38 -3.75 22.33
C LEU A 85 5.84 -3.60 21.84
N ASN A 86 6.00 -3.08 20.61
CA ASN A 86 7.28 -2.61 20.02
C ASN A 86 8.30 -3.68 19.59
N GLN A 87 7.89 -4.91 19.31
CA GLN A 87 8.80 -5.87 18.68
C GLN A 87 8.91 -5.62 17.17
N LYS A 88 10.14 -5.80 16.65
CA LYS A 88 10.43 -5.78 15.21
C LYS A 88 10.27 -7.19 14.62
N THR A 89 9.09 -7.78 14.81
CA THR A 89 8.77 -9.12 14.32
C THR A 89 7.37 -9.15 13.71
N CYS A 90 7.18 -10.06 12.77
CA CYS A 90 5.87 -10.41 12.23
C CYS A 90 5.22 -11.57 12.98
N ASP A 91 5.93 -12.20 13.91
CA ASP A 91 5.49 -13.39 14.61
C ASP A 91 4.27 -13.11 15.48
N GLY A 92 3.30 -14.00 15.40
CA GLY A 92 2.06 -13.90 16.16
C GLY A 92 1.17 -12.70 15.80
N LEU A 93 1.46 -11.97 14.73
CA LEU A 93 0.48 -11.05 14.15
C LEU A 93 -0.73 -11.84 13.65
N SER A 94 -1.91 -11.38 14.04
CA SER A 94 -3.22 -11.94 13.67
C SER A 94 -4.18 -10.80 13.30
N GLY A 95 -5.30 -11.14 12.66
CA GLY A 95 -6.34 -10.17 12.31
C GLY A 95 -6.57 -10.01 10.80
N PRO A 96 -7.64 -9.30 10.43
CA PRO A 96 -8.11 -9.17 9.05
C PRO A 96 -7.11 -8.51 8.10
N ILE A 97 -6.22 -7.64 8.62
CA ILE A 97 -5.20 -6.98 7.80
C ILE A 97 -4.33 -7.99 7.04
N LEU A 98 -4.06 -9.18 7.59
CA LEU A 98 -3.19 -10.15 6.95
C LEU A 98 -3.72 -10.60 5.58
N GLY A 99 -5.04 -10.83 5.48
CA GLY A 99 -5.66 -11.19 4.20
C GLY A 99 -5.60 -10.06 3.17
N ILE A 100 -5.59 -8.79 3.62
CA ILE A 100 -5.36 -7.64 2.75
C ILE A 100 -3.91 -7.66 2.25
N LEU A 101 -2.94 -7.80 3.15
CA LEU A 101 -1.50 -7.81 2.84
C LEU A 101 -1.14 -8.93 1.85
N ASP A 102 -1.68 -10.14 2.04
CA ASP A 102 -1.46 -11.28 1.14
C ASP A 102 -2.03 -11.05 -0.27
N ARG A 103 -2.97 -10.13 -0.44
CA ARG A 103 -3.55 -9.76 -1.74
C ARG A 103 -2.93 -8.50 -2.34
N LEU A 104 -2.22 -7.67 -1.56
CA LEU A 104 -1.58 -6.46 -2.07
C LEU A 104 -0.53 -6.79 -3.13
N ASN A 105 -0.52 -6.01 -4.20
CA ASN A 105 0.48 -6.11 -5.24
C ASN A 105 1.89 -5.81 -4.67
N PRO A 106 2.92 -6.60 -5.03
CA PRO A 106 4.29 -6.42 -4.54
C PRO A 106 4.97 -5.12 -4.97
N ALA A 107 4.31 -4.28 -5.78
CA ALA A 107 4.77 -2.93 -6.07
C ALA A 107 4.63 -1.98 -4.87
N VAL A 108 3.79 -2.29 -3.87
CA VAL A 108 3.71 -1.55 -2.61
C VAL A 108 5.01 -1.73 -1.83
N ASP A 109 5.55 -0.65 -1.26
CA ASP A 109 6.80 -0.69 -0.49
C ASP A 109 6.55 -0.61 1.03
N ILE A 110 5.53 0.15 1.46
CA ILE A 110 5.22 0.37 2.87
C ILE A 110 3.71 0.35 3.09
N VAL A 111 3.28 -0.32 4.16
CA VAL A 111 1.91 -0.26 4.68
C VAL A 111 1.94 0.35 6.07
N VAL A 112 1.35 1.55 6.19
CA VAL A 112 1.08 2.21 7.46
C VAL A 112 -0.34 1.84 7.88
N SER A 113 -0.47 1.18 9.02
CA SER A 113 -1.69 0.55 9.51
C SER A 113 -2.15 1.13 10.85
N GLY A 114 -3.40 0.87 11.23
CA GLY A 114 -4.04 1.46 12.41
C GLY A 114 -5.13 0.55 12.99
N HIS A 115 -6.27 1.14 13.38
CA HIS A 115 -7.48 0.46 13.86
C HIS A 115 -7.37 -0.30 15.20
N THR A 116 -6.43 -1.22 15.36
CA THR A 116 -6.32 -2.10 16.53
C THR A 116 -5.65 -1.47 17.74
N HIS A 117 -5.15 -0.24 17.60
CA HIS A 117 -4.41 0.49 18.63
C HIS A 117 -3.14 -0.23 19.13
N GLN A 118 -2.56 -1.11 18.30
CA GLN A 118 -1.34 -1.84 18.62
C GLN A 118 -0.11 -1.20 17.95
N SER A 119 1.09 -1.48 18.47
CA SER A 119 2.34 -1.09 17.83
C SER A 119 3.13 -2.29 17.36
N TYR A 120 3.63 -2.21 16.13
CA TYR A 120 4.47 -3.24 15.52
C TYR A 120 5.25 -2.65 14.35
N ILE A 121 6.41 -3.26 14.09
CA ILE A 121 7.19 -3.07 12.86
C ILE A 121 7.48 -4.47 12.34
N CYS A 122 6.96 -4.80 11.17
CA CYS A 122 7.04 -6.13 10.59
C CYS A 122 7.56 -6.01 9.16
N ASP A 123 8.73 -6.61 8.90
CA ASP A 123 9.16 -6.88 7.53
C ASP A 123 8.36 -8.07 7.00
N TYR A 124 7.31 -7.77 6.24
CA TYR A 124 6.31 -8.78 5.87
C TYR A 124 6.89 -9.87 4.96
N ALA A 125 8.03 -9.62 4.31
CA ALA A 125 8.76 -10.62 3.54
C ALA A 125 9.16 -11.85 4.39
N THR A 126 9.35 -11.67 5.70
CA THR A 126 9.66 -12.76 6.64
C THR A 126 8.49 -13.74 6.82
N LYS A 127 7.25 -13.27 6.60
CA LYS A 127 6.03 -14.09 6.64
C LYS A 127 5.61 -14.56 5.25
N ASN A 128 5.73 -13.69 4.25
CA ASN A 128 5.41 -13.99 2.86
C ASN A 128 6.46 -13.34 1.93
N PRO A 129 7.46 -14.12 1.45
CA PRO A 129 8.54 -13.59 0.59
C PRO A 129 8.05 -12.96 -0.73
N ALA A 130 6.84 -13.29 -1.19
CA ALA A 130 6.25 -12.67 -2.38
C ALA A 130 5.73 -11.24 -2.14
N LYS A 131 5.76 -10.76 -0.89
CA LYS A 131 5.20 -9.47 -0.45
C LYS A 131 6.27 -8.64 0.28
N PRO A 132 7.23 -8.04 -0.45
CA PRO A 132 8.42 -7.43 0.13
C PRO A 132 8.19 -5.99 0.62
N PHE A 133 7.16 -5.77 1.45
CA PHE A 133 6.87 -4.46 2.04
C PHE A 133 7.01 -4.45 3.56
N LEU A 134 7.27 -3.25 4.08
CA LEU A 134 7.28 -3.00 5.51
C LEU A 134 5.86 -2.69 6.02
N LEU A 135 5.39 -3.42 7.02
CA LEU A 135 4.17 -3.14 7.77
C LEU A 135 4.50 -2.41 9.07
N THR A 136 3.78 -1.34 9.40
CA THR A 136 3.95 -0.64 10.68
C THR A 136 2.65 -0.10 11.25
N SER A 137 2.54 -0.09 12.58
CA SER A 137 1.54 0.68 13.34
C SER A 137 2.13 1.26 14.62
N ALA A 138 1.52 2.33 15.13
CA ALA A 138 2.10 3.21 16.15
C ALA A 138 1.24 3.35 17.42
N ALA A 139 0.48 2.30 17.77
CA ALA A 139 -0.48 2.34 18.87
C ALA A 139 -1.49 3.49 18.72
N ASN A 140 -1.97 4.04 19.83
CA ASN A 140 -2.98 5.10 19.88
C ASN A 140 -2.44 6.38 20.55
N THR A 141 -3.22 7.46 20.48
CA THR A 141 -3.02 8.71 21.24
C THR A 141 -1.62 9.32 21.10
N ALA A 142 -1.01 9.23 19.91
CA ALA A 142 0.35 9.71 19.65
C ALA A 142 1.42 9.17 20.62
N ARG A 143 1.17 8.01 21.25
CA ARG A 143 2.10 7.39 22.21
C ARG A 143 3.43 7.02 21.57
N LEU A 144 3.42 6.74 20.27
CA LEU A 144 4.59 6.40 19.48
C LEU A 144 4.54 7.14 18.14
N LEU A 145 5.72 7.51 17.64
CA LEU A 145 5.91 8.06 16.30
C LEU A 145 6.84 7.11 15.53
N PRO A 146 6.33 6.41 14.50
CA PRO A 146 7.18 5.53 13.70
C PRO A 146 8.05 6.41 12.80
N ILE A 147 9.37 6.38 13.02
CA ILE A 147 10.33 7.10 12.17
C ILE A 147 10.74 6.17 11.03
N LEU A 148 10.14 6.39 9.86
CA LEU A 148 10.52 5.72 8.62
C LEU A 148 11.72 6.45 8.01
N ARG A 149 12.89 5.81 8.00
CA ARG A 149 14.10 6.36 7.41
C ARG A 149 14.48 5.56 6.16
N TRP A 150 14.40 6.21 5.00
CA TRP A 150 14.91 5.61 3.77
C TRP A 150 16.42 5.75 3.68
N SER A 151 17.09 4.60 3.67
CA SER A 151 18.51 4.53 3.35
C SER A 151 18.73 4.84 1.86
N TRP A 152 19.95 5.26 1.53
CA TRP A 152 20.41 5.41 0.14
C TRP A 152 20.19 4.15 -0.70
N MET A 153 20.31 2.96 -0.10
CA MET A 153 20.04 1.69 -0.78
C MET A 153 18.58 1.54 -1.22
N VAL A 154 17.62 2.02 -0.42
CA VAL A 154 16.19 2.00 -0.77
C VAL A 154 15.92 2.96 -1.92
N LYS A 155 16.52 4.16 -1.88
CA LYS A 155 16.46 5.11 -3.01
C LYS A 155 17.06 4.51 -4.29
N LEU A 156 18.18 3.79 -4.17
CA LEU A 156 18.82 3.10 -5.29
C LEU A 156 17.94 1.98 -5.83
N ALA A 157 17.32 1.16 -4.97
CA ALA A 157 16.42 0.09 -5.37
C ALA A 157 15.18 0.62 -6.10
N ILE A 158 14.56 1.71 -5.61
CA ILE A 158 13.44 2.38 -6.30
C ILE A 158 13.91 2.93 -7.66
N SER A 159 15.09 3.56 -7.70
CA SER A 159 15.66 4.09 -8.95
C SER A 159 15.99 2.97 -9.96
N LEU A 160 16.50 1.83 -9.48
CA LEU A 160 16.74 0.62 -10.27
C LEU A 160 15.43 0.00 -10.77
N LYS A 161 14.40 -0.09 -9.93
CA LYS A 161 13.05 -0.55 -10.32
C LYS A 161 12.49 0.34 -11.44
N ARG A 162 12.62 1.66 -11.30
CA ARG A 162 12.29 2.65 -12.36
C ARG A 162 13.11 2.43 -13.62
N MET A 163 14.40 2.12 -13.49
CA MET A 163 15.30 1.87 -14.62
C MET A 163 14.92 0.58 -15.36
N LEU A 164 14.73 -0.53 -14.64
CA LEU A 164 14.31 -1.82 -15.17
C LEU A 164 12.95 -1.74 -15.87
N ASN A 165 11.97 -1.04 -15.28
CA ASN A 165 10.68 -0.81 -15.94
C ASN A 165 10.79 0.04 -17.21
N LYS A 166 11.68 1.04 -17.25
CA LYS A 166 11.97 1.78 -18.49
C LYS A 166 12.62 0.92 -19.58
N PHE A 167 13.46 -0.05 -19.21
CA PHE A 167 14.08 -0.98 -20.18
C PHE A 167 13.10 -2.04 -20.71
N ARG A 168 12.08 -2.40 -19.93
CA ARG A 168 11.08 -3.42 -20.29
C ARG A 168 10.16 -3.02 -21.47
N PHE A 169 10.14 -1.75 -21.89
CA PHE A 169 9.31 -1.24 -22.99
C PHE A 169 10.07 -0.90 -24.29
N LYS A 170 11.36 -1.28 -24.42
CA LYS A 170 12.16 -0.94 -25.62
C LYS A 170 12.67 -2.14 -26.43
N VAL A 171 11.98 -3.28 -26.37
CA VAL A 171 12.19 -4.39 -27.32
C VAL A 171 11.14 -4.26 -28.43
N ARG A 172 11.47 -3.53 -29.50
CA ARG A 172 10.73 -3.66 -30.76
C ARG A 172 11.21 -4.95 -31.44
N PRO A 173 10.35 -5.90 -31.81
CA PRO A 173 10.78 -7.02 -32.64
C PRO A 173 11.16 -6.45 -34.01
N ILE A 174 12.45 -6.44 -34.32
CA ILE A 174 12.93 -6.24 -35.69
C ILE A 174 12.78 -7.59 -36.37
N LEU A 175 11.58 -7.87 -36.88
CA LEU A 175 11.40 -8.90 -37.90
C LEU A 175 11.90 -8.31 -39.22
N ARG A 176 13.16 -8.56 -39.55
CA ARG A 176 13.65 -8.44 -40.94
C ARG A 176 13.62 -9.84 -41.54
N VAL A 177 12.62 -10.09 -42.38
CA VAL A 177 12.64 -11.23 -43.30
C VAL A 177 13.49 -10.79 -44.48
N GLN A 178 14.62 -11.46 -44.73
CA GLN A 178 15.33 -11.35 -46.00
C GLN A 178 14.73 -12.38 -46.97
N PRO A 179 14.42 -12.00 -48.22
CA PRO A 179 13.97 -12.96 -49.22
C PRO A 179 15.18 -13.71 -49.79
N LEU A 180 15.01 -15.03 -49.96
CA LEU A 180 15.65 -15.82 -51.01
C LEU A 180 14.53 -16.52 -51.79
#